data_AF-A0A3C0IB52-F1
#
_entry.id   AF-A0A3C0IB52-F1
#
_cell.length_a   1.000
_cell.length_b   1.000
_cell.length_c   1.000
_cell.angle_alpha   90.00
_cell.angle_beta   90.00
_cell.angle_gamma   90.00
#
_symmetry.space_group_name_H-M   'P 1'
#
loop_
_entity.id
_entity.type
_entity.pdbx_description
1 polymer ?
#
loop_
_entity_poly.entity_id
_entity_poly.type
_entity_poly.pdbx_seq_one_letter_code
_entity_poly.pdbx_strand_id
1 'polypeptide(L)'
;MAEEKHENKSNEAAKLITFAHKHQLFYEDINQGNYISEGAEQKVFIKDNEFVLKLNDSIYYASWEDYFHSLLLHNYFFADTAYQFLGFHLKQDELFAVVKQNFMCLHKMEFCIL
;
A
#
# COMPACT_ATOMS: atom_id res chain seq x y z
N MET A 1 -15.19 2.70 -23.11
CA MET A 1 -14.53 3.66 -22.20
C MET A 1 -14.30 3.11 -20.79
N ALA A 2 -15.25 2.42 -20.14
CA ALA A 2 -15.01 1.78 -18.84
C ALA A 2 -14.18 0.46 -18.96
N GLU A 3 -14.41 -0.32 -20.03
CA GLU A 3 -13.74 -1.61 -20.26
C GLU A 3 -12.24 -1.46 -20.60
N GLU A 4 -11.85 -0.48 -21.44
CA GLU A 4 -10.44 -0.22 -21.78
C GLU A 4 -9.58 0.19 -20.57
N LYS A 5 -10.17 0.86 -19.57
CA LYS A 5 -9.46 1.29 -18.35
C LYS A 5 -9.08 0.09 -17.48
N HIS A 6 -9.95 -0.90 -17.36
CA HIS A 6 -9.69 -2.10 -16.57
C HIS A 6 -8.62 -3.01 -17.20
N GLU A 7 -8.59 -3.14 -18.53
CA GLU A 7 -7.57 -3.92 -19.23
C GLU A 7 -6.17 -3.31 -19.11
N ASN A 8 -6.06 -1.97 -19.08
CA ASN A 8 -4.76 -1.34 -18.92
C ASN A 8 -4.14 -1.62 -17.53
N LYS A 9 -4.97 -1.63 -16.48
CA LYS A 9 -4.51 -1.82 -15.10
C LYS A 9 -4.02 -3.24 -14.81
N SER A 10 -4.65 -4.27 -15.36
CA SER A 10 -4.18 -5.65 -15.23
C SER A 10 -2.85 -5.87 -15.97
N ASN A 11 -2.68 -5.24 -17.15
CA ASN A 11 -1.42 -5.24 -17.88
C ASN A 11 -0.31 -4.50 -17.14
N GLU A 12 -0.60 -3.38 -16.49
CA GLU A 12 0.33 -2.69 -15.60
C GLU A 12 0.74 -3.56 -14.42
N ALA A 13 -0.22 -4.23 -13.75
CA ALA A 13 0.07 -5.15 -12.66
C ALA A 13 1.05 -6.26 -13.10
N ALA A 14 0.82 -6.87 -14.26
CA ALA A 14 1.71 -7.91 -14.80
C ALA A 14 3.14 -7.39 -15.08
N LYS A 15 3.26 -6.16 -15.61
CA LYS A 15 4.56 -5.51 -15.81
C LYS A 15 5.25 -5.21 -14.47
N LEU A 16 4.49 -4.74 -13.48
CA LEU A 16 4.99 -4.47 -12.13
C LEU A 16 5.45 -5.74 -11.43
N ILE A 17 4.71 -6.84 -11.53
CA ILE A 17 5.10 -8.16 -11.01
C ILE A 17 6.44 -8.59 -11.62
N THR A 18 6.55 -8.51 -12.96
CA THR A 18 7.79 -8.86 -13.67
C THR A 18 8.96 -7.99 -13.22
N PHE A 19 8.73 -6.69 -13.08
CA PHE A 19 9.71 -5.73 -12.58
C PHE A 19 10.13 -6.05 -11.14
N ALA A 20 9.16 -6.33 -10.26
CA ALA A 20 9.38 -6.64 -8.86
C ALA A 20 10.20 -7.92 -8.68
N HIS A 21 9.93 -8.97 -9.46
CA HIS A 21 10.75 -10.19 -9.46
C HIS A 21 12.19 -9.91 -9.88
N LYS A 22 12.37 -9.14 -10.97
CA LYS A 22 13.70 -8.79 -11.49
C LYS A 22 14.55 -8.00 -10.49
N HIS A 23 13.91 -7.13 -9.72
CA HIS A 23 14.58 -6.21 -8.80
C HIS A 23 14.49 -6.63 -7.32
N GLN A 24 13.96 -7.83 -7.03
CA GLN A 24 13.78 -8.34 -5.66
C GLN A 24 12.99 -7.36 -4.77
N LEU A 25 11.91 -6.81 -5.30
CA LEU A 25 11.07 -5.81 -4.63
C LEU A 25 9.87 -6.41 -3.91
N PHE A 26 9.84 -7.73 -3.70
CA PHE A 26 8.76 -8.36 -2.94
C PHE A 26 9.04 -8.29 -1.44
N TYR A 27 8.06 -7.79 -0.70
CA TYR A 27 8.08 -7.63 0.74
C TYR A 27 7.25 -8.76 1.39
N GLU A 28 7.94 -9.72 1.98
CA GLU A 28 7.34 -10.91 2.59
C GLU A 28 7.21 -10.81 4.12
N ASP A 29 7.88 -9.85 4.75
CA ASP A 29 7.88 -9.63 6.21
C ASP A 29 6.61 -8.93 6.71
N ILE A 30 5.46 -9.54 6.40
CA ILE A 30 4.12 -9.10 6.81
C ILE A 30 3.61 -10.06 7.88
N ASN A 31 3.78 -9.66 9.14
CA ASN A 31 3.28 -10.44 10.27
C ASN A 31 1.75 -10.31 10.38
N GLN A 32 1.03 -11.38 10.04
CA GLN A 32 -0.44 -11.43 10.11
C GLN A 32 -0.99 -11.31 11.54
N GLY A 33 -0.18 -11.64 12.56
CA GLY A 33 -0.55 -11.48 13.97
C GLY A 33 -0.66 -10.02 14.42
N ASN A 34 -0.19 -9.08 13.60
CA ASN A 34 -0.21 -7.65 13.89
C ASN A 34 -1.37 -6.90 13.20
N TYR A 35 -2.31 -7.63 12.62
CA TYR A 35 -3.47 -7.06 11.94
C TYR A 35 -4.35 -6.27 12.92
N ILE A 36 -4.72 -5.04 12.55
CA ILE A 36 -5.53 -4.14 13.39
C ILE A 36 -6.91 -3.93 12.79
N SER A 37 -6.96 -3.65 11.49
CA SER A 37 -8.17 -3.19 10.81
C SER A 37 -8.03 -3.33 9.30
N GLU A 38 -9.18 -3.49 8.65
CA GLU A 38 -9.35 -3.55 7.20
C GLU A 38 -10.41 -2.51 6.83
N GLY A 39 -10.02 -1.55 6.00
CA GLY A 39 -10.98 -0.76 5.23
C GLY A 39 -11.30 -1.47 3.92
N ALA A 40 -12.18 -0.91 3.10
CA ALA A 40 -12.48 -1.47 1.79
C ALA A 40 -11.28 -1.49 0.81
N GLU A 41 -10.21 -0.75 1.12
CA GLU A 41 -9.02 -0.54 0.26
C GLU A 41 -7.71 -1.10 0.82
N GLN A 42 -7.62 -1.22 2.15
CA GLN A 42 -6.32 -1.31 2.81
C GLN A 42 -6.40 -2.18 4.04
N LYS A 43 -5.41 -3.06 4.16
CA LYS A 43 -5.14 -3.83 5.39
C LYS A 43 -4.04 -3.13 6.16
N VAL A 44 -4.30 -2.82 7.43
CA VAL A 44 -3.38 -2.10 8.31
C VAL A 44 -2.81 -3.07 9.36
N PHE A 45 -1.48 -3.18 9.40
CA PHE A 45 -0.74 -3.98 10.36
C PHE A 45 0.14 -3.06 11.22
N ILE A 46 0.07 -3.15 12.55
CA ILE A 46 0.95 -2.38 13.46
C ILE A 46 2.31 -3.06 13.49
N LYS A 47 3.40 -2.32 13.41
CA LYS A 47 4.72 -2.88 13.73
C LYS A 47 5.41 -1.91 14.68
N ASP A 48 5.67 -2.42 15.89
CA ASP A 48 6.45 -1.76 16.94
C ASP A 48 5.97 -0.39 17.46
N ASN A 49 4.65 -0.17 17.61
CA ASN A 49 4.03 1.03 18.23
C ASN A 49 4.33 2.40 17.57
N GLU A 50 5.18 2.47 16.55
CA GLU A 50 5.60 3.74 15.92
C GLU A 50 5.19 3.85 14.44
N PHE A 51 4.91 2.73 13.78
CA PHE A 51 4.53 2.72 12.38
C PHE A 51 3.53 1.61 12.04
N VAL A 52 2.79 1.84 10.96
CA VAL A 52 1.91 0.85 10.35
C VAL A 52 2.43 0.46 8.98
N LEU A 53 2.19 -0.81 8.62
CA LEU A 53 2.28 -1.29 7.25
C LEU A 53 0.88 -1.27 6.64
N LYS A 54 0.74 -0.66 5.47
CA LYS A 54 -0.49 -0.68 4.68
C LYS A 54 -0.25 -1.45 3.38
N LEU A 55 -1.15 -2.38 3.08
CA LEU A 55 -1.22 -3.08 1.80
C LEU A 55 -2.36 -2.48 0.99
N ASN A 56 -2.07 -1.99 -0.22
CA ASN A 56 -3.06 -1.37 -1.11
C ASN A 56 -3.07 -2.08 -2.47
N ASP A 57 -4.23 -2.58 -2.88
CA ASP A 57 -4.46 -3.28 -4.17
C ASP A 57 -4.71 -2.31 -5.34
N SER A 58 -4.68 -1.01 -5.07
CA SER A 58 -5.00 0.11 -5.94
C SER A 58 -6.45 0.14 -6.45
N ILE A 59 -7.40 -0.66 -5.95
CA ILE A 59 -8.70 -0.92 -6.61
C ILE A 59 -9.52 0.35 -6.93
N TYR A 60 -9.39 1.42 -6.14
CA TYR A 60 -10.08 2.70 -6.34
C TYR A 60 -9.36 3.69 -7.28
N TYR A 61 -8.16 3.32 -7.74
CA TYR A 61 -7.41 4.08 -8.74
C TYR A 61 -7.66 3.53 -10.14
N ALA A 62 -7.67 4.40 -11.14
CA ALA A 62 -7.92 3.99 -12.51
C ALA A 62 -6.72 3.23 -13.13
N SER A 63 -5.51 3.43 -12.60
CA SER A 63 -4.28 2.74 -13.01
C SER A 63 -3.32 2.64 -11.81
N TRP A 64 -2.27 1.82 -11.94
CA TRP A 64 -1.17 1.80 -10.96
C TRP A 64 -0.35 3.09 -11.01
N GLU A 65 -0.22 3.70 -12.19
CA GLU A 65 0.41 5.02 -12.35
C GLU A 65 -0.33 6.09 -11.53
N ASP A 66 -1.66 6.12 -11.59
CA ASP A 66 -2.49 7.02 -10.80
C ASP A 66 -2.30 6.80 -9.29
N TYR A 67 -2.18 5.55 -8.86
CA TYR A 67 -1.86 5.21 -7.47
C TYR A 67 -0.50 5.79 -7.05
N PHE A 68 0.55 5.59 -7.84
CA PHE A 68 1.88 6.12 -7.50
C PHE A 68 1.92 7.65 -7.51
N HIS A 69 1.22 8.31 -8.44
CA HIS A 69 1.07 9.76 -8.42
C HIS A 69 0.35 10.24 -7.16
N SER A 70 -0.73 9.56 -6.75
CA SER A 70 -1.43 9.87 -5.51
C SER A 70 -0.52 9.72 -4.28
N LEU A 71 0.31 8.67 -4.25
CA LEU A 71 1.29 8.44 -3.18
C LEU A 71 2.32 9.57 -3.11
N LEU A 72 2.87 9.99 -4.26
CA LEU A 72 3.82 11.09 -4.35
C LEU A 72 3.21 12.43 -3.90
N LEU A 73 1.99 12.72 -4.36
CA LEU A 73 1.26 13.93 -3.97
C LEU A 73 0.96 13.96 -2.47
N HIS A 74 0.51 12.83 -1.92
CA HIS A 74 0.29 12.72 -0.47
C HIS A 74 1.58 13.04 0.30
N ASN A 75 2.70 12.43 -0.08
CA ASN A 75 3.99 12.67 0.57
C ASN A 75 4.48 14.12 0.44
N TYR A 76 4.17 14.78 -0.68
CA TYR A 76 4.51 16.18 -0.89
C TYR A 76 3.70 17.12 0.00
N PHE A 77 2.39 16.88 0.15
CA PHE A 77 1.51 17.74 0.96
C PHE A 77 1.52 17.42 2.45
N PHE A 78 1.78 16.16 2.83
CA PHE A 78 1.69 15.66 4.20
C PHE A 78 3.00 14.98 4.61
N ALA A 79 4.07 15.75 4.68
CA ALA A 79 5.41 15.25 5.01
C ALA A 79 5.47 14.52 6.37
N ASP A 80 4.68 14.98 7.35
CA ASP A 80 4.63 14.39 8.70
C ASP A 80 4.02 12.98 8.72
N THR A 81 3.18 12.64 7.73
CA THR A 81 2.53 11.33 7.57
C THR A 81 2.95 10.64 6.28
N ALA A 82 4.12 11.00 5.74
CA ALA A 82 4.59 10.50 4.47
C ALA A 82 4.73 8.97 4.47
N TYR A 83 4.30 8.38 3.37
CA TYR A 83 4.45 6.96 3.10
C TYR A 83 5.85 6.66 2.56
N GLN A 84 6.51 5.67 3.16
CA GLN A 84 7.69 5.04 2.60
C GLN A 84 7.26 3.80 1.81
N PHE A 85 7.51 3.79 0.50
CA PHE A 85 7.29 2.61 -0.33
C PHE A 85 8.33 1.53 0.00
N LEU A 86 7.89 0.33 0.38
CA LEU A 86 8.76 -0.78 0.75
C LEU A 86 8.90 -1.83 -0.35
N GLY A 87 7.92 -1.91 -1.25
CA GLY A 87 7.88 -2.90 -2.30
C GLY A 87 6.47 -3.40 -2.55
N PHE A 88 6.38 -4.61 -3.09
CA PHE A 88 5.13 -5.26 -3.44
C PHE A 88 4.88 -6.50 -2.61
N HIS A 89 3.62 -6.87 -2.43
CA HIS A 89 3.23 -8.15 -1.87
C HIS A 89 2.27 -8.84 -2.83
N LEU A 90 2.52 -10.10 -3.15
CA LEU A 90 1.65 -10.89 -4.02
C LEU A 90 0.89 -11.89 -3.16
N LYS A 91 -0.44 -11.82 -3.18
CA LYS A 91 -1.29 -12.74 -2.43
C LYS A 91 -2.46 -13.17 -3.31
N GLN A 92 -2.61 -14.48 -3.53
CA GLN A 92 -3.70 -15.06 -4.33
C GLN A 92 -3.83 -14.39 -5.71
N ASP A 93 -2.68 -14.19 -6.39
CA ASP A 93 -2.56 -13.51 -7.69
C ASP A 93 -2.95 -12.02 -7.72
N GLU A 94 -3.22 -11.43 -6.55
CA GLU A 94 -3.47 -10.00 -6.40
C GLU A 94 -2.20 -9.28 -5.93
N LEU A 95 -1.87 -8.19 -6.63
CA LEU A 95 -0.70 -7.35 -6.36
C LEU A 95 -1.08 -6.24 -5.39
N PHE A 96 -0.33 -6.14 -4.29
CA PHE A 96 -0.46 -5.07 -3.32
C PHE A 96 0.82 -4.24 -3.30
N ALA A 97 0.70 -2.92 -3.27
CA ALA A 97 1.78 -2.04 -2.85
C ALA A 97 1.88 -2.06 -1.33
N VAL A 98 3.10 -2.26 -0.82
CA VAL A 98 3.39 -2.22 0.61
C VAL A 98 4.04 -0.88 0.93
N VAL A 99 3.36 -0.11 1.77
CA VAL A 99 3.85 1.18 2.27
C VAL A 99 3.95 1.16 3.78
N LYS A 100 5.00 1.78 4.30
CA LYS A 100 5.16 2.09 5.72
C LYS A 100 4.72 3.53 5.94
N GLN A 101 3.93 3.75 6.99
CA GLN A 101 3.55 5.08 7.42
C GLN A 101 3.85 5.22 8.91
N ASN A 102 4.51 6.30 9.30
CA ASN A 102 4.62 6.65 10.70
C ASN A 102 3.26 7.14 11.20
N PHE A 103 2.87 6.74 12.41
CA PHE A 103 1.71 7.31 13.08
C PHE A 103 2.10 7.67 14.51
N MET A 104 1.63 8.83 14.99
CA MET A 104 1.80 9.20 16.38
C MET A 104 0.58 8.76 17.17
N CYS A 105 0.74 7.74 18.01
CA CYS A 105 -0.29 7.39 18.99
C CYS A 105 -0.16 8.34 20.19
N LEU A 106 -0.98 9.40 20.21
CA LEU A 106 -1.12 10.25 21.40
C LEU A 106 -1.89 9.48 22.47
N HIS A 107 -1.16 8.91 23.42
CA HIS A 107 -1.65 8.17 24.60
C HIS A 107 -2.35 6.83 24.32
N LYS A 108 -2.16 5.91 25.28
CA LYS A 108 -2.80 4.59 25.31
C LYS A 108 -4.31 4.74 25.22
N MET A 109 -4.86 4.14 24.17
CA MET A 109 -6.27 3.88 23.91
C MET A 109 -7.09 5.07 23.40
N GLU A 110 -7.82 4.76 22.33
CA GLU A 110 -8.85 5.56 21.66
C GLU A 110 -8.33 6.57 20.64
N PHE A 111 -8.47 6.19 19.36
CA PHE A 111 -8.24 6.97 18.14
C PHE A 111 -6.77 7.18 17.70
N CYS A 112 -6.25 6.16 17.00
CA CYS A 112 -5.22 6.39 15.98
C CYS A 112 -5.92 7.02 14.76
N ILE A 113 -5.60 8.27 14.45
CA ILE A 113 -6.03 8.89 13.19
C ILE A 113 -5.09 8.32 12.10
N LEU A 114 -5.69 7.59 11.14
CA LEU A 114 -5.03 6.90 10.02
C LEU A 114 -4.94 7.75 8.76
#